data_AF-A0A930SDQ5-F1
#
_entry.id   AF-A0A930SDQ5-F1
#
_cell.length_a   1.000
_cell.length_b   1.000
_cell.length_c   1.000
_cell.angle_alpha   90.00
_cell.angle_beta   90.00
_cell.angle_gamma   90.00
#
_symmetry.space_group_name_H-M   'P 1'
#
loop_
_entity.id
_entity.type
_entity.pdbx_description
1 polymer ?
#
loop_
_entity_poly.entity_id
_entity_poly.type
_entity_poly.pdbx_seq_one_letter_code
_entity_poly.pdbx_strand_id
1 'polypeptide(L)'
;MLQSKYFTEEGLKLLLNDLYEGGARYVYRPTGYALIYLSKYKPIIEDDGEIKHTLLDSPHLPVHTTNLLNDVFENTNCIDLAKALHKVDWSKVPVDTKVCAYKDGMMKLRHFAYCKEDKVYTWKGGGTSWSTPYAYGEWEDVGLAEEVEYA
;
A
#
# COMPACT_ATOMS: atom_id res chain seq x y z
N MET A 1 0.81 -15.94 -4.65
CA MET A 1 1.06 -15.28 -3.36
C MET A 1 2.54 -15.35 -3.08
N LEU A 2 3.13 -14.34 -2.43
CA LEU A 2 4.53 -14.40 -2.01
C LEU A 2 4.68 -15.49 -0.95
N GLN A 3 5.68 -16.35 -1.08
CA GLN A 3 5.97 -17.40 -0.12
C GLN A 3 7.32 -17.12 0.52
N SER A 4 7.40 -17.39 1.82
CA SER A 4 8.66 -17.35 2.56
C SER A 4 8.88 -18.65 3.32
N LYS A 5 10.13 -19.10 3.38
CA LYS A 5 10.65 -20.17 4.21
C LYS A 5 10.74 -19.77 5.68
N TYR A 6 10.92 -18.48 5.96
CA TYR A 6 11.17 -17.97 7.31
C TYR A 6 9.94 -17.35 7.99
N PHE A 7 8.96 -16.93 7.21
CA PHE A 7 7.71 -16.33 7.72
C PHE A 7 6.50 -17.21 7.42
N THR A 8 5.53 -17.19 8.33
CA THR A 8 4.15 -17.57 7.97
C THR A 8 3.57 -16.54 7.00
N GLU A 9 2.46 -16.87 6.35
CA GLU A 9 1.78 -15.96 5.44
C GLU A 9 1.37 -14.66 6.16
N GLU A 10 0.82 -14.77 7.37
CA GLU A 10 0.41 -13.64 8.20
C GLU A 10 1.61 -12.82 8.67
N GLY A 11 2.70 -13.47 9.07
CA GLY A 11 3.93 -12.80 9.50
C GLY A 11 4.57 -12.00 8.36
N LEU A 12 4.62 -12.57 7.16
CA LEU A 12 5.10 -11.86 5.96
C LEU A 12 4.18 -10.69 5.63
N LYS A 13 2.86 -10.89 5.67
CA LYS A 13 1.88 -9.83 5.41
C LYS A 13 2.01 -8.67 6.40
N LEU A 14 2.22 -8.96 7.68
CA LEU A 14 2.45 -7.96 8.73
C LEU A 14 3.71 -7.14 8.43
N LEU A 15 4.83 -7.81 8.15
CA LEU A 15 6.08 -7.14 7.77
C LEU A 15 5.91 -6.24 6.54
N LEU A 16 5.29 -6.74 5.47
CA LEU A 16 5.05 -5.94 4.26
C LEU A 16 4.14 -4.75 4.53
N ASN A 17 3.14 -4.90 5.40
CA ASN A 17 2.26 -3.81 5.82
C ASN A 17 3.03 -2.75 6.62
N ASP A 18 3.89 -3.14 7.56
CA ASP A 18 4.72 -2.19 8.32
C ASP A 18 5.61 -1.35 7.40
N LEU A 19 6.19 -1.95 6.36
CA LEU A 19 6.95 -1.22 5.35
C LEU A 19 6.08 -0.23 4.56
N TYR A 20 4.86 -0.65 4.20
CA TYR A 20 3.90 0.19 3.48
C TYR A 20 3.46 1.40 4.31
N GLU A 21 3.12 1.19 5.57
CA GLU A 21 2.75 2.25 6.53
C GLU A 21 3.95 3.16 6.84
N GLY A 22 5.19 2.62 6.80
CA GLY A 22 6.44 3.38 6.82
C GLY A 22 6.69 4.24 5.58
N GLY A 23 5.78 4.21 4.60
CA GLY A 23 5.81 5.04 3.40
C GLY A 23 6.50 4.41 2.19
N ALA A 24 6.91 3.14 2.26
CA ALA A 24 7.39 2.43 1.08
C ALA A 24 6.21 2.03 0.18
N ARG A 25 6.47 1.93 -1.13
CA ARG A 25 5.54 1.39 -2.13
C ARG A 25 6.14 0.19 -2.84
N TYR A 26 7.45 0.14 -2.95
CA TYR A 26 8.19 -0.95 -3.55
C TYR A 26 9.30 -1.43 -2.63
N VAL A 27 9.50 -2.75 -2.61
CA VAL A 27 10.64 -3.41 -1.99
C VAL A 27 11.38 -4.13 -3.10
N TYR A 28 12.65 -3.84 -3.31
CA TYR A 28 13.37 -4.33 -4.48
C TYR A 28 14.83 -4.62 -4.19
N ARG A 29 15.41 -5.55 -4.94
CA ARG A 29 16.83 -5.91 -4.90
C ARG A 29 17.43 -5.69 -6.28
N PRO A 30 18.31 -4.68 -6.43
CA PRO A 30 19.09 -4.54 -7.65
C PRO A 30 19.90 -5.81 -7.95
N THR A 31 20.06 -6.13 -9.23
CA THR A 31 20.77 -7.32 -9.68
C THR A 31 22.22 -7.27 -9.19
N GLY A 32 22.67 -8.33 -8.51
CA GLY A 32 24.01 -8.42 -7.94
C GLY A 32 24.21 -7.69 -6.60
N TYR A 33 23.17 -7.05 -6.05
CA TYR A 33 23.27 -6.37 -4.75
C TYR A 33 22.86 -7.33 -3.61
N ALA A 34 23.58 -7.26 -2.49
CA ALA A 34 23.31 -8.09 -1.31
C ALA A 34 22.08 -7.62 -0.52
N LEU A 35 21.81 -6.31 -0.53
CA LEU A 35 20.77 -5.68 0.28
C LEU A 35 19.45 -5.53 -0.47
N ILE A 36 18.37 -5.40 0.29
CA ILE A 36 17.04 -5.08 -0.22
C ILE A 36 16.73 -3.62 0.10
N TYR A 37 16.20 -2.90 -0.88
CA TYR A 37 15.92 -1.47 -0.84
C TYR A 37 14.43 -1.19 -0.82
N LEU A 38 14.06 -0.06 -0.23
CA LEU A 38 12.70 0.46 -0.16
C LEU A 38 12.60 1.71 -1.00
N SER A 39 11.48 1.89 -1.69
CA SER A 39 11.24 3.11 -2.45
C SER A 39 9.76 3.47 -2.55
N LYS A 40 9.49 4.76 -2.79
CA LYS A 40 8.14 5.28 -3.09
C LYS A 40 7.78 5.14 -4.56
N TYR A 41 8.78 5.09 -5.43
CA TYR A 41 8.62 5.06 -6.88
C TYR A 41 9.03 3.71 -7.41
N LYS A 42 8.40 3.28 -8.50
CA LYS A 42 8.74 2.01 -9.13
C LYS A 42 10.21 2.06 -9.59
N PRO A 43 11.05 1.05 -9.24
CA PRO A 43 12.40 0.98 -9.77
C PRO A 43 12.38 0.78 -11.29
N ILE A 44 13.44 1.24 -11.96
CA ILE A 44 13.62 0.98 -13.39
C ILE A 44 14.01 -0.50 -13.53
N ILE A 45 13.14 -1.25 -14.19
CA ILE A 45 13.35 -2.66 -14.53
C ILE A 45 13.59 -2.69 -16.04
N GLU A 46 14.76 -3.16 -16.45
CA GLU A 46 15.17 -3.28 -17.83
C GLU A 46 14.39 -4.40 -18.55
N ASP A 47 14.51 -4.48 -19.88
CA ASP A 47 13.82 -5.49 -20.70
C ASP A 47 14.23 -6.94 -20.36
N ASP A 48 15.45 -7.14 -19.88
CA ASP A 48 15.96 -8.42 -19.38
C ASP A 48 15.47 -8.75 -17.96
N GLY A 49 14.68 -7.85 -17.37
CA GLY A 49 14.17 -7.96 -16.02
C GLY A 49 15.15 -7.49 -14.96
N GLU A 50 16.36 -7.03 -15.28
CA GLU A 50 17.32 -6.56 -14.28
C GLU A 50 16.97 -5.20 -13.69
N ILE A 51 17.42 -4.97 -12.46
CA ILE A 51 17.42 -3.63 -11.84
C ILE A 51 18.88 -3.28 -11.60
N LYS A 52 19.44 -2.40 -12.42
CA LYS A 52 20.90 -2.11 -12.40
C LYS A 52 21.31 -1.17 -11.27
N HIS A 53 20.40 -0.30 -10.84
CA HIS A 53 20.72 0.78 -9.93
C HIS A 53 19.67 0.95 -8.84
N THR A 54 20.12 1.44 -7.68
CA THR A 54 19.23 1.95 -6.64
C THR A 54 18.67 3.31 -7.07
N LEU A 55 17.44 3.62 -6.67
CA LEU A 55 16.95 5.00 -6.77
C LEU A 55 17.68 5.87 -5.74
N LEU A 56 17.89 7.16 -6.07
CA LEU A 56 18.63 8.10 -5.23
C LEU A 56 18.07 8.11 -3.80
N ASP A 57 18.95 8.03 -2.80
CA ASP A 57 18.62 8.07 -1.38
C ASP A 57 17.63 6.98 -0.90
N SER A 58 17.51 5.87 -1.62
CA SER A 58 16.65 4.77 -1.20
C SER A 58 17.19 4.11 0.07
N PRO A 59 16.42 4.08 1.17
CA PRO A 59 16.83 3.34 2.34
C PRO A 59 16.85 1.84 2.04
N HIS A 60 17.69 1.11 2.77
CA HIS A 60 17.76 -0.34 2.69
C HIS A 60 17.28 -0.98 3.99
N LEU A 61 16.80 -2.21 3.88
CA LEU A 61 16.45 -3.01 5.03
C LEU A 61 17.70 -3.38 5.84
N PRO A 62 17.59 -3.49 7.17
CA PRO A 62 18.66 -4.06 7.99
C PRO A 62 19.08 -5.44 7.49
N VAL A 63 20.36 -5.78 7.68
CA VAL A 63 20.96 -7.03 7.16
C VAL A 63 20.19 -8.27 7.63
N HIS A 64 19.78 -8.32 8.89
CA HIS A 64 19.01 -9.45 9.42
C HIS A 64 17.66 -9.61 8.72
N THR A 65 16.92 -8.51 8.51
CA THR A 65 15.65 -8.53 7.76
C THR A 65 15.87 -8.91 6.30
N THR A 66 16.95 -8.43 5.69
CA THR A 66 17.34 -8.81 4.33
C THR A 66 17.54 -10.32 4.21
N ASN A 67 18.23 -10.92 5.18
CA ASN A 67 18.48 -12.36 5.19
C ASN A 67 17.20 -13.19 5.30
N LEU A 68 16.22 -12.72 6.07
CA LEU A 68 14.91 -13.38 6.23
C LEU A 68 14.01 -13.27 4.99
N LEU A 69 14.32 -12.35 4.07
CA LEU A 69 13.57 -12.15 2.82
C LEU A 69 14.32 -12.67 1.59
N ASN A 70 15.51 -13.26 1.75
CA ASN A 70 16.34 -13.70 0.63
C ASN A 70 15.61 -14.66 -0.32
N ASP A 71 14.90 -15.62 0.25
CA ASP A 71 14.13 -16.63 -0.44
C ASP A 71 12.95 -16.05 -1.22
N VAL A 72 12.30 -15.01 -0.68
CA VAL A 72 11.23 -14.28 -1.39
C VAL A 72 11.78 -13.66 -2.68
N PHE A 73 13.03 -13.20 -2.65
CA PHE A 73 13.71 -12.56 -3.78
C PHE A 73 14.46 -13.54 -4.71
N GLU A 74 14.30 -14.86 -4.54
CA GLU A 74 14.88 -15.84 -5.47
C GLU A 74 14.17 -15.81 -6.83
N ASN A 75 12.87 -15.52 -6.85
CA ASN A 75 12.02 -15.57 -8.03
C ASN A 75 11.48 -14.20 -8.47
N THR A 76 11.85 -13.13 -7.75
CA THR A 76 11.51 -11.76 -8.10
C THR A 76 12.59 -10.82 -7.57
N ASN A 77 12.82 -9.73 -8.28
CA ASN A 77 13.70 -8.66 -7.84
C ASN A 77 12.93 -7.42 -7.36
N CYS A 78 11.60 -7.41 -7.49
CA CYS A 78 10.76 -6.29 -7.08
C CYS A 78 9.39 -6.76 -6.60
N ILE A 79 8.96 -6.19 -5.48
CA ILE A 79 7.65 -6.39 -4.88
C ILE A 79 6.94 -5.05 -4.85
N ASP A 80 5.78 -4.99 -5.51
CA ASP A 80 4.81 -3.92 -5.34
C ASP A 80 3.99 -4.20 -4.08
N LEU A 81 4.17 -3.38 -3.04
CA LEU A 81 3.54 -3.58 -1.74
C LEU A 81 2.03 -3.42 -1.80
N ALA A 82 1.53 -2.44 -2.57
CA ALA A 82 0.10 -2.22 -2.70
C ALA A 82 -0.57 -3.44 -3.33
N LYS A 83 0.04 -3.99 -4.39
CA LYS A 83 -0.43 -5.21 -5.04
C LYS A 83 -0.33 -6.43 -4.12
N ALA A 84 0.78 -6.61 -3.42
CA ALA A 84 1.00 -7.74 -2.51
C ALA A 84 0.03 -7.73 -1.32
N LEU A 85 -0.36 -6.54 -0.85
CA LEU A 85 -1.27 -6.35 0.29
C LEU A 85 -2.73 -6.18 -0.12
N HIS A 86 -3.03 -6.23 -1.44
CA HIS A 86 -4.38 -5.96 -1.98
C HIS A 86 -4.93 -4.58 -1.57
N LYS A 87 -4.08 -3.55 -1.52
CA LYS A 87 -4.49 -2.17 -1.21
C LYS A 87 -5.25 -1.57 -2.39
N VAL A 88 -6.27 -0.76 -2.08
CA VAL A 88 -7.12 -0.09 -3.08
C VAL A 88 -6.36 1.07 -3.73
N ASP A 89 -6.40 1.13 -5.06
CA ASP A 89 -5.90 2.29 -5.82
C ASP A 89 -6.95 3.41 -5.82
N TRP A 90 -6.90 4.24 -4.78
CA TRP A 90 -7.86 5.34 -4.56
C TRP A 90 -7.88 6.39 -5.67
N SER A 91 -6.83 6.49 -6.49
CA SER A 91 -6.79 7.42 -7.63
C SER A 91 -7.77 7.05 -8.74
N LYS A 92 -8.21 5.78 -8.77
CA LYS A 92 -9.16 5.23 -9.74
C LYS A 92 -10.57 5.07 -9.18
N VAL A 93 -10.75 5.29 -7.87
CA VAL A 93 -12.06 5.15 -7.23
C VAL A 93 -12.95 6.33 -7.66
N PRO A 94 -14.16 6.11 -8.20
CA PRO A 94 -15.07 7.19 -8.58
C PRO A 94 -15.51 8.03 -7.37
N VAL A 95 -15.69 9.34 -7.58
CA VAL A 95 -16.32 10.23 -6.60
C VAL A 95 -17.68 9.67 -6.19
N ASP A 96 -18.05 9.86 -4.93
CA ASP A 96 -19.28 9.37 -4.30
C ASP A 96 -19.36 7.85 -4.09
N THR A 97 -18.28 7.10 -4.32
CA THR A 97 -18.21 5.67 -3.96
C THR A 97 -18.40 5.48 -2.46
N LYS A 98 -19.23 4.52 -2.04
CA LYS A 98 -19.45 4.21 -0.62
C LYS A 98 -18.17 3.67 0.03
N VAL A 99 -17.84 4.22 1.20
CA VAL A 99 -16.65 3.83 1.97
C VAL A 99 -16.96 3.75 3.46
N CYS A 100 -16.23 2.90 4.16
CA CYS A 100 -16.16 2.86 5.61
C CYS A 100 -14.89 3.60 6.04
N ALA A 101 -15.03 4.66 6.82
CA ALA A 101 -13.91 5.45 7.32
C ALA A 101 -13.83 5.36 8.84
N TYR A 102 -12.65 5.05 9.37
CA TYR A 102 -12.42 4.83 10.80
C TYR A 102 -11.70 6.02 11.42
N LYS A 103 -12.17 6.45 12.59
CA LYS A 103 -11.51 7.46 13.41
C LYS A 103 -11.91 7.31 14.87
N ASP A 104 -10.96 7.42 15.79
CA ASP A 104 -11.19 7.40 17.23
C ASP A 104 -11.95 6.12 17.66
N GLY A 105 -11.62 4.98 17.03
CA GLY A 105 -12.28 3.69 17.27
C GLY A 105 -13.71 3.58 16.74
N MET A 106 -14.22 4.57 15.99
CA MET A 106 -15.56 4.55 15.41
C MET A 106 -15.53 4.44 13.89
N MET A 107 -16.26 3.47 13.37
CA MET A 107 -16.54 3.35 11.94
C MET A 107 -17.63 4.34 11.52
N LYS A 108 -17.42 5.04 10.40
CA LYS A 108 -18.38 5.98 9.83
C LYS A 108 -18.63 5.63 8.37
N LEU A 109 -19.89 5.43 8.01
CA LEU A 109 -20.30 5.29 6.61
C LEU A 109 -20.21 6.65 5.93
N ARG A 110 -19.52 6.69 4.79
CA ARG A 110 -19.19 7.91 4.05
C ARG A 110 -19.21 7.63 2.55
N HIS A 111 -19.00 8.70 1.80
CA HIS A 111 -18.77 8.65 0.36
C HIS A 111 -17.39 9.24 0.05
N PHE A 112 -16.64 8.59 -0.83
CA PHE A 112 -15.34 9.01 -1.30
C PHE A 112 -15.45 10.36 -2.00
N ALA A 113 -14.56 11.30 -1.66
CA ALA A 113 -14.49 12.62 -2.30
C ALA A 113 -13.32 12.66 -3.29
N TYR A 114 -12.11 12.43 -2.81
CA TYR A 114 -10.88 12.38 -3.62
C TYR A 114 -9.74 11.77 -2.79
N CYS A 115 -8.62 11.44 -3.43
CA CYS A 115 -7.37 11.11 -2.75
C CYS A 115 -6.30 12.15 -3.07
N LYS A 116 -5.47 12.50 -2.08
CA LYS A 116 -4.34 13.41 -2.26
C LYS A 116 -3.23 13.03 -1.27
N GLU A 117 -1.99 12.98 -1.75
CA GLU A 117 -0.81 12.70 -0.91
C GLU A 117 -0.99 11.44 -0.04
N ASP A 118 -1.44 10.34 -0.67
CA ASP A 118 -1.76 9.05 -0.04
C ASP A 118 -2.86 9.08 1.04
N LYS A 119 -3.54 10.21 1.22
CA LYS A 119 -4.70 10.33 2.10
C LYS A 119 -6.00 10.26 1.31
N VAL A 120 -6.97 9.57 1.90
CA VAL A 120 -8.33 9.46 1.38
C VAL A 120 -9.21 10.50 2.05
N TYR A 121 -9.91 11.29 1.25
CA TYR A 121 -10.89 12.27 1.72
C TYR A 121 -12.29 11.76 1.46
N THR A 122 -13.18 12.00 2.42
CA THR A 122 -14.59 11.65 2.32
C THR A 122 -15.47 12.88 2.53
N TRP A 123 -16.66 12.87 1.96
CA TRP A 123 -17.62 13.96 2.12
C TRP A 123 -18.08 14.09 3.57
N LYS A 124 -18.16 15.33 4.07
CA LYS A 124 -18.55 15.62 5.44
C LYS A 124 -19.96 15.10 5.74
N GLY A 125 -20.12 14.51 6.93
CA GLY A 125 -21.44 14.13 7.44
C GLY A 125 -22.15 12.99 6.70
N GLY A 126 -21.46 12.24 5.83
CA GLY A 126 -22.10 11.21 5.01
C GLY A 126 -22.80 11.77 3.76
N GLY A 127 -22.58 13.05 3.45
CA GLY A 127 -23.03 13.64 2.19
C GLY A 127 -22.29 13.08 0.97
N THR A 128 -22.48 13.75 -0.14
CA THR A 128 -21.92 13.45 -1.47
C THR A 128 -21.49 14.76 -2.13
N SER A 129 -20.89 14.68 -3.31
CA SER A 129 -20.54 15.84 -4.15
C SER A 129 -21.72 16.78 -4.42
N TRP A 130 -22.95 16.26 -4.36
CA TRP A 130 -24.19 17.01 -4.53
C TRP A 130 -24.63 17.78 -3.29
N SER A 131 -24.43 17.21 -2.09
CA SER A 131 -25.03 17.71 -0.85
C SER A 131 -24.07 18.51 0.04
N THR A 132 -22.77 18.43 -0.22
CA THR A 132 -21.77 19.19 0.55
C THR A 132 -20.53 19.50 -0.27
N PRO A 133 -19.99 20.73 -0.21
CA PRO A 133 -18.69 21.05 -0.79
C PRO A 133 -17.51 20.70 0.14
N TYR A 134 -17.79 20.29 1.38
CA TYR A 134 -16.76 20.04 2.39
C TYR A 134 -16.35 18.58 2.46
N ALA A 135 -15.04 18.33 2.39
CA ALA A 135 -14.42 17.02 2.56
C ALA A 135 -13.54 16.97 3.83
N TYR A 136 -13.35 15.75 4.36
CA TYR A 136 -12.56 15.47 5.56
C TYR A 136 -11.63 14.29 5.31
N GLY A 137 -10.35 14.39 5.70
CA GLY A 137 -9.31 13.41 5.36
C GLY A 137 -8.42 12.98 6.52
N GLU A 138 -8.78 13.30 7.77
CA GLU A 138 -8.08 12.79 8.96
C GLU A 138 -8.76 11.50 9.43
N TRP A 139 -8.63 10.45 8.62
CA TRP A 139 -9.07 9.10 8.94
C TRP A 139 -7.87 8.27 9.35
N GLU A 140 -8.07 7.34 10.28
CA GLU A 140 -7.07 6.33 10.66
C GLU A 140 -6.97 5.26 9.57
N ASP A 141 -8.12 4.84 9.04
CA ASP A 141 -8.21 3.90 7.93
C ASP A 141 -9.47 4.16 7.09
N VAL A 142 -9.42 3.82 5.80
CA VAL A 142 -10.56 3.89 4.88
C VAL A 142 -10.58 2.66 4.00
N GLY A 143 -11.74 2.00 3.95
CA GLY A 143 -12.00 0.86 3.08
C GLY A 143 -13.22 1.11 2.19
N LEU A 144 -13.29 0.41 1.05
CA LEU A 144 -14.53 0.35 0.27
C LEU A 144 -15.61 -0.33 1.12
N ALA A 145 -16.81 0.25 1.16
CA ALA A 145 -17.93 -0.40 1.81
C ALA A 145 -18.51 -1.43 0.84
N GLU A 146 -18.63 -2.69 1.26
CA GLU A 146 -19.46 -3.65 0.54
C GLU A 146 -20.92 -3.20 0.60
N GLU A 147 -21.69 -3.46 -0.46
CA GLU A 147 -23.12 -3.16 -0.47
C GLU A 147 -23.76 -3.93 0.68
N VAL A 148 -24.20 -3.21 1.71
CA VAL A 148 -25.12 -3.78 2.70
C VAL A 148 -26.40 -4.09 1.93
N GLU A 149 -26.58 -5.35 1.53
CA GLU A 149 -27.88 -5.83 1.05
C GLU A 149 -28.87 -5.61 2.19
N TYR A 150 -29.83 -4.71 1.99
CA TYR A 150 -30.98 -4.59 2.87
C TYR A 150 -31.90 -5.77 2.54
N ALA A 151 -31.91 -6.78 3.40
CA ALA A 151 -32.90 -7.86 3.41
C ALA A 151 -34.27 -7.37 3.89
#